data_AF-A0A067H216-F1
#
_entry.id   AF-A0A067H216-F1
#
_cell.length_a   1.000
_cell.length_b   1.000
_cell.length_c   1.000
_cell.angle_alpha   90.00
_cell.angle_beta   90.00
_cell.angle_gamma   90.00
#
_symmetry.space_group_name_H-M   'P 1'
#
loop_
_entity.id
_entity.type
_entity.pdbx_description
1 polymer ?
#
loop_
_entity_poly.entity_id
_entity_poly.type
_entity_poly.pdbx_seq_one_letter_code
_entity_poly.pdbx_strand_id
1 'polypeptide(L)'
;MELVELEFNQVSVLALFLSMDKLSVSHNVKGGDMVNCTISELQPLRAEAEDIPLDIVYEDDNVLVVNKPAHMVVHPAPGNATGTLVNGILHHCSLPTLASSNQEAFSDAEDISDDEEFSSSISGASIRPGIVHRLDKGTSGLLVVAKDEHSHAHLSEQFKLHTIERVYISLTSGVPSQSSGRIEVPISRDPNNRIRMAAIPGSNKHGQARHAASRYKVIEILAGGGSALVEWRLETGRTHQ
;
A
#
# COMPACT_ATOMS: atom_id res chain seq x y z
N MET A 1 5.62 -23.55 -37.84
CA MET A 1 6.18 -22.20 -37.67
C MET A 1 5.09 -21.27 -38.19
N GLU A 2 4.25 -20.79 -37.29
CA GLU A 2 3.04 -20.05 -37.64
C GLU A 2 3.28 -18.59 -37.27
N LEU A 3 3.31 -17.73 -38.28
CA LEU A 3 3.41 -16.28 -38.12
C LEU A 3 2.01 -15.79 -37.77
N VAL A 4 1.84 -15.22 -36.58
CA VAL A 4 0.63 -14.51 -36.21
C VAL A 4 0.92 -13.01 -36.32
N GLU A 5 0.40 -12.38 -37.37
CA GLU A 5 0.28 -10.91 -37.43
C GLU A 5 -0.82 -10.48 -36.47
N LEU A 6 -0.49 -9.60 -35.52
CA LEU A 6 -1.47 -8.90 -34.68
C LEU A 6 -1.46 -7.43 -35.07
N GLU A 7 -2.59 -6.95 -35.59
CA GLU A 7 -2.84 -5.51 -35.78
C GLU A 7 -3.05 -4.86 -34.41
N PHE A 8 -2.19 -3.90 -34.07
CA PHE A 8 -2.26 -3.14 -32.84
C PHE A 8 -3.13 -1.90 -33.02
N ASN A 9 -4.27 -1.85 -32.32
CA ASN A 9 -4.94 -0.60 -32.05
C ASN A 9 -4.88 -0.32 -30.54
N GLN A 10 -4.21 0.80 -30.22
CA GLN A 10 -4.09 1.46 -28.92
C GLN A 10 -3.18 0.83 -27.85
N VAL A 11 -2.00 1.44 -27.76
CA VAL A 11 -1.05 1.59 -26.64
C VAL A 11 -1.30 0.73 -25.41
N SER A 12 -0.38 -0.22 -25.17
CA SER A 12 -0.01 -0.58 -23.80
C SER A 12 1.45 -1.12 -23.70
N VAL A 13 2.35 -0.35 -23.05
CA VAL A 13 3.73 -0.62 -22.54
C VAL A 13 3.96 -1.95 -21.77
N LEU A 14 4.00 -3.08 -22.47
CA LEU A 14 4.34 -4.38 -21.86
C LEU A 14 5.77 -4.38 -21.25
N ALA A 15 5.90 -4.74 -19.98
CA ALA A 15 7.21 -4.95 -19.34
C ALA A 15 7.91 -6.16 -19.99
N LEU A 16 8.86 -5.89 -20.88
CA LEU A 16 9.73 -6.87 -21.52
C LEU A 16 10.78 -7.37 -20.51
N PHE A 17 10.69 -8.65 -20.11
CA PHE A 17 11.88 -9.36 -19.65
C PHE A 17 12.50 -10.09 -20.85
N LEU A 18 13.65 -9.59 -21.29
CA LEU A 18 14.47 -10.17 -22.36
C LEU A 18 15.20 -11.40 -21.83
N SER A 19 14.83 -12.60 -22.28
CA SER A 19 15.75 -13.74 -22.27
C SER A 19 16.58 -13.68 -23.55
N MET A 20 17.60 -12.83 -23.55
CA MET A 20 18.63 -12.77 -24.58
C MET A 20 19.89 -13.39 -24.01
N ASP A 21 20.16 -14.66 -24.31
CA ASP A 21 21.29 -15.37 -23.70
C ASP A 21 22.67 -14.71 -23.96
N LYS A 22 22.78 -13.69 -24.83
CA LYS A 22 24.05 -12.97 -25.10
C LYS A 22 23.93 -11.50 -25.54
N LEU A 23 23.02 -10.68 -24.99
CA LEU A 23 23.03 -9.23 -25.23
C LEU A 23 22.71 -8.42 -23.97
N SER A 24 23.26 -7.21 -23.86
CA SER A 24 23.05 -6.34 -22.70
C SER A 24 21.63 -5.78 -22.66
N VAL A 25 21.13 -5.53 -21.44
CA VAL A 25 19.79 -4.96 -21.16
C VAL A 25 19.56 -3.58 -21.81
N SER A 26 20.60 -2.97 -22.38
CA SER A 26 20.61 -1.65 -23.03
C SER A 26 20.77 -1.74 -24.56
N HIS A 27 20.54 -2.89 -25.17
CA HIS A 27 20.76 -3.07 -26.60
C HIS A 27 19.71 -2.33 -27.43
N ASN A 28 20.15 -1.51 -28.39
CA ASN A 28 19.26 -0.86 -29.35
C ASN A 28 18.89 -1.85 -30.45
N VAL A 29 17.61 -2.27 -30.48
CA VAL A 29 17.06 -3.12 -31.54
C VAL A 29 16.97 -2.36 -32.87
N LYS A 30 17.13 -3.08 -33.98
CA LYS A 30 17.02 -2.56 -35.35
C LYS A 30 15.85 -3.23 -36.07
N GLY A 31 15.36 -2.57 -37.11
CA GLY A 31 14.35 -3.16 -38.00
C GLY A 31 14.87 -4.46 -38.60
N GLY A 32 14.12 -5.56 -38.41
CA GLY A 32 14.51 -6.91 -38.85
C GLY A 32 14.98 -7.84 -37.72
N ASP A 33 15.16 -7.35 -36.50
CA ASP A 33 15.50 -8.19 -35.36
C ASP A 33 14.33 -9.09 -34.96
N MET A 34 14.61 -10.38 -34.79
CA MET A 34 13.64 -11.36 -34.27
C MET A 34 13.79 -11.49 -32.76
N VAL A 35 12.79 -11.02 -32.03
CA VAL A 35 12.73 -11.13 -30.56
C VAL A 35 11.81 -12.30 -30.21
N ASN A 36 12.35 -13.29 -29.50
CA ASN A 36 11.57 -14.41 -28.99
C ASN A 36 11.18 -14.12 -27.54
N CYS A 37 9.90 -13.86 -27.29
CA CYS A 37 9.37 -13.57 -25.97
C CYS A 37 8.48 -14.74 -25.53
N THR A 38 8.68 -15.22 -24.30
CA THR A 38 7.72 -16.12 -23.65
C THR A 38 6.96 -15.30 -22.61
N ILE A 39 5.67 -15.07 -22.85
CA ILE A 39 4.79 -14.45 -21.86
C ILE A 39 4.42 -15.56 -20.88
N SER A 40 5.00 -15.50 -19.67
CA SER A 40 4.57 -16.37 -18.56
C SER A 40 3.28 -15.82 -17.97
N GLU A 41 2.35 -16.70 -17.61
CA GLU A 41 1.14 -16.28 -16.91
C GLU A 41 1.50 -15.64 -15.56
N LEU A 42 0.93 -14.46 -15.29
CA LEU A 42 1.06 -13.82 -13.98
C LEU A 42 0.40 -14.73 -12.94
N GLN A 43 1.21 -15.34 -12.07
CA GLN A 43 0.65 -16.06 -10.94
C GLN A 43 -0.05 -15.05 -10.04
N PRO A 44 -1.35 -15.23 -9.75
CA PRO A 44 -2.04 -14.34 -8.83
C PRO A 44 -1.35 -14.43 -7.46
N LEU A 45 -1.04 -13.29 -6.86
CA LEU A 45 -0.54 -13.19 -5.49
C LEU A 45 -1.67 -13.61 -4.53
N ARG A 46 -1.93 -14.91 -4.44
CA ARG A 46 -2.86 -15.49 -3.47
C ARG A 46 -2.12 -15.62 -2.15
N ALA A 47 -2.59 -14.90 -1.14
CA ALA A 47 -2.16 -15.14 0.22
C ALA A 47 -2.69 -16.51 0.67
N GLU A 48 -1.80 -17.38 1.14
CA GLU A 48 -2.17 -18.62 1.82
C GLU A 48 -2.20 -18.38 3.34
N ALA A 49 -3.04 -19.13 4.06
CA ALA A 49 -3.08 -19.06 5.51
C ALA A 49 -1.77 -19.60 6.11
N GLU A 50 -1.17 -18.86 7.02
CA GLU A 50 0.06 -19.26 7.73
C GLU A 50 -0.15 -19.16 9.23
N ASP A 51 0.34 -20.14 9.98
CA ASP A 51 0.30 -20.14 11.45
C ASP A 51 1.33 -19.15 12.01
N ILE A 52 0.97 -17.86 11.95
CA ILE A 52 1.76 -16.73 12.45
C ILE A 52 1.09 -16.22 13.72
N PRO A 53 1.78 -16.23 14.88
CA PRO A 53 1.25 -15.65 16.10
C PRO A 53 0.88 -14.18 15.93
N LEU A 54 -0.37 -13.82 16.23
CA LEU A 54 -0.87 -12.45 16.21
C LEU A 54 -0.94 -11.89 17.64
N ASP A 55 -0.48 -10.66 17.84
CA ASP A 55 -0.70 -9.92 19.08
C ASP A 55 -2.10 -9.30 19.05
N ILE A 56 -3.09 -10.04 19.53
CA ILE A 56 -4.51 -9.64 19.49
C ILE A 56 -4.83 -8.79 20.72
N VAL A 57 -5.15 -7.52 20.47
CA VAL A 57 -5.52 -6.55 21.52
C VAL A 57 -7.01 -6.63 21.84
N TYR A 58 -7.84 -6.92 20.84
CA TYR A 58 -9.28 -7.04 20.97
C TYR A 58 -9.83 -7.97 19.89
N GLU A 59 -10.83 -8.77 20.23
CA GLU A 59 -11.58 -9.58 19.28
C GLU A 59 -13.01 -9.80 19.76
N ASP A 60 -13.98 -9.59 18.87
CA ASP A 60 -15.37 -10.02 19.04
C ASP A 60 -15.88 -10.71 17.77
N ASP A 61 -17.19 -10.90 17.63
CA ASP A 61 -17.79 -11.56 16.46
C ASP A 61 -17.60 -10.78 15.15
N ASN A 62 -17.42 -9.45 15.23
CA ASN A 62 -17.48 -8.51 14.11
C ASN A 62 -16.09 -7.98 13.72
N VAL A 63 -15.21 -7.74 14.70
CA VAL A 63 -13.92 -7.10 14.49
C VAL A 63 -12.78 -7.78 15.26
N LEU A 64 -11.59 -7.68 14.68
CA LEU A 64 -10.32 -8.08 15.27
C LEU A 64 -9.39 -6.86 15.27
N VAL A 65 -8.72 -6.59 16.39
CA VAL A 65 -7.69 -5.55 16.50
C VAL A 65 -6.37 -6.21 16.83
N VAL A 66 -5.42 -6.12 15.90
CA VAL A 66 -4.07 -6.67 16.04
C VAL A 66 -3.09 -5.54 16.30
N ASN A 67 -2.19 -5.72 17.26
CA ASN A 67 -1.00 -4.89 17.40
C ASN A 67 0.09 -5.42 16.44
N LYS A 68 0.16 -4.85 15.24
CA LYS A 68 1.13 -5.26 14.23
C LYS A 68 2.54 -4.88 14.69
N PRO A 69 3.51 -5.81 14.72
CA PRO A 69 4.90 -5.46 15.01
C PRO A 69 5.52 -4.63 13.88
N ALA A 70 6.59 -3.90 14.21
CA ALA A 70 7.45 -3.31 13.19
C ALA A 70 8.12 -4.40 12.35
N HIS A 71 8.49 -4.06 11.12
CA HIS A 71 9.07 -4.94 10.09
C HIS A 71 8.12 -5.97 9.46
N MET A 72 6.90 -6.15 9.97
CA MET A 72 5.86 -6.98 9.35
C MET A 72 5.11 -6.19 8.26
N VAL A 73 4.97 -6.79 7.07
CA VAL A 73 4.17 -6.26 5.96
C VAL A 73 2.70 -6.63 6.15
N VAL A 74 1.78 -5.72 5.82
CA VAL A 74 0.34 -5.97 5.94
C VAL A 74 -0.14 -6.93 4.85
N HIS A 75 0.06 -6.60 3.57
CA HIS A 75 -0.39 -7.38 2.42
C HIS A 75 0.77 -8.02 1.66
N PRO A 76 0.58 -9.19 1.02
CA PRO A 76 1.55 -9.72 0.09
C PRO A 76 1.92 -8.71 -0.99
N ALA A 77 3.22 -8.57 -1.22
CA ALA A 77 3.79 -7.64 -2.19
C ALA A 77 5.02 -8.27 -2.86
N PRO A 78 5.50 -7.75 -4.01
CA PRO A 78 6.77 -8.18 -4.59
C PRO A 78 7.90 -8.19 -3.54
N GLY A 79 8.57 -9.33 -3.38
CA GLY A 79 9.62 -9.55 -2.38
C GLY A 79 9.13 -9.88 -0.95
N ASN A 80 7.82 -9.82 -0.66
CA ASN A 80 7.20 -10.24 0.61
C ASN A 80 5.86 -10.94 0.30
N ALA A 81 5.91 -12.11 -0.35
CA ALA A 81 4.69 -12.83 -0.77
C ALA A 81 4.02 -13.65 0.35
N THR A 82 4.81 -14.03 1.37
CA THR A 82 4.41 -14.83 2.55
C THR A 82 4.83 -14.11 3.83
N GLY A 83 4.41 -14.62 4.99
CA GLY A 83 4.80 -14.05 6.28
C GLY A 83 4.20 -12.66 6.56
N THR A 84 3.10 -12.30 5.88
CA THR A 84 2.41 -11.02 6.05
C THR A 84 1.28 -11.11 7.07
N LEU A 85 0.80 -9.96 7.53
CA LEU A 85 -0.33 -9.92 8.46
C LEU A 85 -1.58 -10.61 7.88
N VAL A 86 -1.83 -10.46 6.58
CA VAL A 86 -2.92 -11.17 5.88
C VAL A 86 -2.79 -12.69 6.03
N ASN A 87 -1.59 -13.25 5.89
CA ASN A 87 -1.39 -14.71 6.02
C ASN A 87 -1.78 -15.21 7.42
N GLY A 88 -1.40 -14.46 8.47
CA GLY A 88 -1.77 -14.77 9.85
C GLY A 88 -3.26 -14.58 10.13
N ILE A 89 -3.89 -13.52 9.61
CA ILE A 89 -5.34 -13.28 9.75
C ILE A 89 -6.15 -14.40 9.10
N LEU A 90 -5.75 -14.84 7.90
CA LEU A 90 -6.42 -15.95 7.20
C LEU A 90 -6.41 -17.23 8.05
N HIS A 91 -5.28 -17.52 8.70
CA HIS A 91 -5.17 -18.66 9.59
C HIS A 91 -6.03 -18.50 10.85
N HIS A 92 -5.92 -17.36 11.55
CA HIS A 92 -6.63 -17.11 12.81
C HIS A 92 -8.15 -17.09 12.66
N CYS A 93 -8.65 -16.32 11.69
CA CYS A 93 -10.10 -16.16 11.50
C CYS A 93 -10.71 -17.34 10.72
N SER A 94 -9.92 -18.33 10.30
CA SER A 94 -10.35 -19.42 9.40
C SER A 94 -11.10 -18.90 8.17
N LEU A 95 -10.71 -17.71 7.68
CA LEU A 95 -11.39 -17.06 6.57
C LEU A 95 -11.04 -17.78 5.27
N PRO A 96 -12.01 -18.02 4.38
CA PRO A 96 -11.70 -18.54 3.06
C PRO A 96 -10.77 -17.56 2.34
N THR A 97 -9.89 -18.08 1.49
CA THR A 97 -9.05 -17.33 0.54
C THR A 97 -9.96 -16.56 -0.43
N LEU A 98 -10.52 -15.44 0.02
CA LEU A 98 -11.47 -14.63 -0.75
C LEU A 98 -10.70 -13.82 -1.80
N ALA A 99 -10.71 -14.30 -3.05
CA ALA A 99 -10.44 -13.43 -4.18
C ALA A 99 -11.57 -12.40 -4.23
N SER A 100 -11.28 -11.14 -3.88
CA SER A 100 -12.26 -10.06 -4.00
C SER A 100 -12.76 -9.99 -5.44
N SER A 101 -14.02 -10.36 -5.68
CA SER A 101 -14.65 -10.16 -6.98
C SER A 101 -14.93 -8.67 -7.16
N ASN A 102 -14.41 -8.10 -8.25
CA ASN A 102 -14.63 -6.72 -8.67
C ASN A 102 -16.11 -6.37 -8.67
N GLN A 103 -16.58 -5.59 -7.70
CA GLN A 103 -17.63 -4.57 -7.83
C GLN A 103 -17.88 -3.94 -6.46
N GLU A 104 -17.16 -2.86 -6.17
CA GLU A 104 -17.75 -1.58 -5.77
C GLU A 104 -16.63 -0.53 -5.67
N ALA A 105 -16.87 0.62 -6.28
CA ALA A 105 -15.95 1.74 -6.31
C ALA A 105 -15.85 2.35 -4.90
N PHE A 106 -14.92 1.87 -4.09
CA PHE A 106 -14.55 2.48 -2.82
C PHE A 106 -13.84 3.80 -3.10
N SER A 107 -14.52 4.92 -2.87
CA SER A 107 -13.95 6.26 -3.11
C SER A 107 -13.00 6.73 -1.98
N ASP A 108 -12.11 5.85 -1.56
CA ASP A 108 -10.72 6.21 -1.20
C ASP A 108 -9.72 5.59 -2.20
N ALA A 109 -10.20 5.18 -3.38
CA ALA A 109 -9.43 4.70 -4.53
C ALA A 109 -8.54 5.76 -5.19
N GLU A 110 -8.43 6.95 -4.63
CA GLU A 110 -7.26 7.80 -4.84
C GLU A 110 -6.14 7.35 -3.89
N ASP A 111 -5.86 6.06 -3.75
CA ASP A 111 -4.57 5.56 -3.26
C ASP A 111 -4.12 4.25 -3.93
N ILE A 112 -4.44 4.17 -5.22
CA ILE A 112 -3.62 3.43 -6.17
C ILE A 112 -2.29 4.18 -6.26
N SER A 113 -1.24 3.51 -5.85
CA SER A 113 0.12 3.92 -6.10
C SER A 113 0.32 3.89 -7.63
N ASP A 114 0.84 4.94 -8.28
CA ASP A 114 1.03 5.08 -9.74
C ASP A 114 1.93 4.03 -10.44
N ASP A 115 2.07 2.82 -9.90
CA ASP A 115 2.56 1.65 -10.64
C ASP A 115 1.44 0.99 -11.48
N GLU A 116 0.22 1.51 -11.42
CA GLU A 116 -0.97 0.91 -12.06
C GLU A 116 -1.59 1.79 -13.16
N GLU A 117 -0.94 2.86 -13.63
CA GLU A 117 -1.37 3.49 -14.90
C GLU A 117 -0.95 2.65 -16.13
N PHE A 118 -0.29 1.52 -15.87
CA PHE A 118 0.01 0.48 -16.85
C PHE A 118 -0.67 -0.87 -16.55
N SER A 119 -1.73 -0.87 -15.74
CA SER A 119 -2.45 -2.08 -15.35
C SER A 119 -3.97 -1.87 -15.39
N SER A 120 -4.43 -1.04 -16.31
CA SER A 120 -5.86 -0.90 -16.63
C SER A 120 -6.43 -2.08 -17.44
N SER A 121 -5.78 -3.25 -17.44
CA SER A 121 -6.29 -4.43 -18.16
C SER A 121 -5.83 -5.82 -17.68
N ILE A 122 -5.30 -6.01 -16.46
CA ILE A 122 -5.14 -7.37 -15.89
C ILE A 122 -5.64 -7.45 -14.44
N SER A 123 -6.92 -7.80 -14.32
CA SER A 123 -7.65 -8.08 -13.07
C SER A 123 -7.13 -9.35 -12.38
N GLY A 124 -6.08 -9.22 -11.55
CA GLY A 124 -5.70 -10.21 -10.54
C GLY A 124 -5.98 -9.65 -9.14
N ALA A 125 -7.21 -9.79 -8.64
CA ALA A 125 -7.62 -9.22 -7.37
C ALA A 125 -6.77 -9.73 -6.19
N SER A 126 -5.98 -8.83 -5.58
CA SER A 126 -5.27 -9.09 -4.32
C SER A 126 -6.27 -9.36 -3.19
N ILE A 127 -6.06 -10.42 -2.42
CA ILE A 127 -6.94 -10.82 -1.30
C ILE A 127 -6.73 -9.87 -0.12
N ARG A 128 -7.81 -9.22 0.33
CA ARG A 128 -7.81 -8.33 1.50
C ARG A 128 -8.90 -8.77 2.47
N PRO A 129 -8.67 -9.83 3.26
CA PRO A 129 -9.68 -10.38 4.14
C PRO A 129 -9.92 -9.39 5.29
N GLY A 130 -10.98 -8.59 5.18
CA GLY A 130 -11.40 -7.65 6.22
C GLY A 130 -10.50 -6.42 6.44
N ILE A 131 -9.44 -6.24 5.67
CA ILE A 131 -8.49 -5.14 5.86
C ILE A 131 -8.97 -3.89 5.11
N VAL A 132 -9.34 -2.87 5.87
CA VAL A 132 -9.85 -1.58 5.36
C VAL A 132 -8.81 -0.45 5.40
N HIS A 133 -7.66 -0.68 6.03
CA HIS A 133 -6.57 0.29 6.17
C HIS A 133 -5.23 -0.43 6.38
N ARG A 134 -4.11 0.31 6.32
CA ARG A 134 -2.77 -0.27 6.39
C ARG A 134 -1.84 0.53 7.28
N LEU A 135 -0.83 -0.17 7.81
CA LEU A 135 0.36 0.40 8.41
C LEU A 135 1.57 0.04 7.56
N ASP A 136 2.56 0.93 7.49
CA ASP A 136 3.79 0.67 6.77
C ASP A 136 4.61 -0.47 7.42
N LYS A 137 5.50 -1.07 6.64
CA LYS A 137 6.37 -2.16 7.11
C LYS A 137 7.14 -1.76 8.36
N GLY A 138 7.67 -0.54 8.41
CA GLY A 138 8.45 -0.03 9.55
C GLY A 138 7.60 0.43 10.75
N THR A 139 6.29 0.54 10.60
CA THR A 139 5.39 1.10 11.61
C THR A 139 4.73 -0.02 12.40
N SER A 140 4.85 0.01 13.73
CA SER A 140 4.08 -0.86 14.63
C SER A 140 2.77 -0.19 15.05
N GLY A 141 1.82 -0.98 15.53
CA GLY A 141 0.63 -0.45 16.20
C GLY A 141 -0.66 -1.13 15.76
N LEU A 142 -1.78 -0.51 16.14
CA LEU A 142 -3.11 -1.11 16.03
C LEU A 142 -3.61 -1.15 14.59
N LEU A 143 -4.10 -2.32 14.18
CA LEU A 143 -4.77 -2.53 12.91
C LEU A 143 -6.11 -3.24 13.16
N VAL A 144 -7.21 -2.56 12.87
CA VAL A 144 -8.56 -3.14 12.86
C VAL A 144 -8.83 -3.92 11.57
N VAL A 145 -9.45 -5.09 11.71
CA VAL A 145 -9.84 -6.04 10.67
C VAL A 145 -11.31 -6.39 10.86
N ALA A 146 -12.10 -6.34 9.79
CA ALA A 146 -13.47 -6.80 9.78
C ALA A 146 -13.55 -8.33 9.63
N LYS A 147 -14.40 -8.99 10.41
CA LYS A 147 -14.62 -10.44 10.34
C LYS A 147 -15.78 -10.84 9.42
N ASP A 148 -16.63 -9.89 9.06
CA ASP A 148 -17.79 -10.06 8.18
C ASP A 148 -17.97 -8.86 7.23
N GLU A 149 -18.82 -9.04 6.21
CA GLU A 149 -19.06 -8.06 5.15
C GLU A 149 -19.73 -6.77 5.67
N HIS A 150 -20.66 -6.88 6.62
CA HIS A 150 -21.35 -5.72 7.16
C HIS A 150 -20.37 -4.83 7.94
N SER A 151 -19.53 -5.44 8.78
CA SER A 151 -18.45 -4.75 9.50
C SER A 151 -17.42 -4.16 8.55
N HIS A 152 -17.08 -4.87 7.47
CA HIS A 152 -16.16 -4.38 6.44
C HIS A 152 -16.69 -3.12 5.74
N ALA A 153 -17.94 -3.14 5.29
CA ALA A 153 -18.58 -2.00 4.66
C ALA A 153 -18.65 -0.79 5.61
N HIS A 154 -19.05 -1.02 6.86
CA HIS A 154 -19.19 0.04 7.85
C HIS A 154 -17.83 0.66 8.23
N LEU A 155 -16.81 -0.16 8.48
CA LEU A 155 -15.46 0.35 8.75
C LEU A 155 -14.88 1.08 7.53
N SER A 156 -15.06 0.56 6.32
CA SER A 156 -14.62 1.23 5.09
C SER A 156 -15.25 2.61 4.93
N GLU A 157 -16.55 2.74 5.22
CA GLU A 157 -17.23 4.03 5.21
C GLU A 157 -16.65 4.98 6.27
N GLN A 158 -16.38 4.52 7.49
CA GLN A 158 -15.77 5.36 8.52
C GLN A 158 -14.36 5.83 8.17
N PHE A 159 -13.52 4.96 7.54
CA PHE A 159 -12.21 5.36 7.05
C PHE A 159 -12.32 6.43 5.95
N LYS A 160 -13.24 6.23 5.00
CA LYS A 160 -13.54 7.16 3.90
C LYS A 160 -14.08 8.51 4.38
N LEU A 161 -14.97 8.50 5.37
CA LEU A 161 -15.52 9.72 5.96
C LEU A 161 -14.60 10.34 7.03
N HIS A 162 -13.45 9.72 7.31
CA HIS A 162 -12.48 10.14 8.33
C HIS A 162 -13.11 10.33 9.73
N THR A 163 -14.10 9.49 10.06
CA THR A 163 -14.76 9.52 11.39
C THR A 163 -13.99 8.72 12.45
N ILE A 164 -13.00 7.92 12.02
CA ILE A 164 -12.13 7.13 12.91
C ILE A 164 -11.00 8.01 13.46
N GLU A 165 -10.82 7.96 14.78
CA GLU A 165 -9.66 8.57 15.43
C GLU A 165 -8.43 7.66 15.32
N ARG A 166 -7.34 8.20 14.78
CA ARG A 166 -6.06 7.50 14.64
C ARG A 166 -4.95 8.33 15.28
N VAL A 167 -4.37 7.80 16.34
CA VAL A 167 -3.31 8.45 17.12
C VAL A 167 -2.02 7.65 17.01
N TYR A 168 -0.93 8.32 16.65
CA TYR A 168 0.42 7.75 16.59
C TYR A 168 1.35 8.47 17.53
N ILE A 169 2.35 7.76 18.04
CA ILE A 169 3.44 8.33 18.81
C ILE A 169 4.73 8.10 18.04
N SER A 170 5.57 9.12 17.94
CA SER A 170 6.90 8.99 17.34
C SER A 170 7.98 9.73 18.14
N LEU A 171 9.23 9.35 17.89
CA LEU A 171 10.40 10.12 18.29
C LEU A 171 10.94 10.86 17.06
N THR A 172 11.05 12.19 17.14
CA THR A 172 11.66 13.01 16.08
C THR A 172 13.14 13.26 16.37
N SER A 173 13.96 13.37 15.32
CA SER A 173 15.29 13.95 15.44
C SER A 173 15.15 15.48 15.47
N GLY A 174 15.58 16.10 16.57
CA GLY A 174 15.27 17.48 16.90
C GLY A 174 13.83 17.69 17.40
N VAL A 175 13.53 18.94 17.74
CA VAL A 175 12.22 19.39 18.25
C VAL A 175 11.53 20.24 17.19
N PRO A 176 10.25 19.99 16.85
CA PRO A 176 9.46 20.89 16.02
C PRO A 176 9.49 22.32 16.58
N SER A 177 9.56 23.33 15.69
CA SER A 177 9.66 24.73 16.10
C SER A 177 8.44 25.23 16.89
N GLN A 178 7.26 24.68 16.60
CA GLN A 178 6.03 24.88 17.37
C GLN A 178 5.73 23.61 18.16
N SER A 179 5.27 23.74 19.41
CA SER A 179 4.93 22.59 20.26
C SER A 179 3.66 21.85 19.83
N SER A 180 2.88 22.41 18.91
CA SER A 180 1.76 21.74 18.25
C SER A 180 1.44 22.45 16.94
N GLY A 181 0.84 21.73 16.00
CA GLY A 181 0.39 22.33 14.73
C GLY A 181 -0.40 21.36 13.87
N ARG A 182 -0.78 21.84 12.69
CA ARG A 182 -1.36 21.03 11.62
C ARG A 182 -0.45 21.12 10.41
N ILE A 183 0.02 19.97 9.93
CA ILE A 183 0.76 19.85 8.69
C ILE A 183 -0.24 19.45 7.62
N GLU A 184 -0.38 20.28 6.60
CA GLU A 184 -1.23 20.03 5.44
C GLU A 184 -0.40 20.28 4.18
N VAL A 185 0.11 19.19 3.61
CA VAL A 185 0.93 19.23 2.40
C VAL A 185 0.57 18.02 1.56
N PRO A 186 0.14 18.18 0.30
CA PRO A 186 -0.14 17.04 -0.56
C PRO A 186 1.05 16.09 -0.70
N ILE A 187 0.77 14.79 -0.82
CA ILE A 187 1.79 13.75 -0.97
C ILE A 187 1.64 13.10 -2.34
N SER A 188 2.75 12.90 -3.04
CA SER A 188 2.84 12.09 -4.26
C SER A 188 4.00 11.13 -4.17
N ARG A 189 4.12 10.22 -5.15
CA ARG A 189 5.35 9.44 -5.33
C ARG A 189 6.52 10.35 -5.70
N ASP A 190 7.72 9.97 -5.27
CA ASP A 190 8.96 10.64 -5.66
C ASP A 190 9.30 10.28 -7.13
N PRO A 191 9.45 11.28 -8.03
CA PRO A 191 9.71 11.03 -9.45
C PRO A 191 11.06 10.35 -9.72
N ASN A 192 12.01 10.45 -8.78
CA ASN A 192 13.34 9.85 -8.92
C ASN A 192 13.46 8.51 -8.19
N ASN A 193 12.51 8.17 -7.32
CA ASN A 193 12.54 6.95 -6.53
C ASN A 193 11.13 6.41 -6.26
N ARG A 194 10.75 5.38 -7.02
CA ARG A 194 9.41 4.75 -6.96
C ARG A 194 9.02 4.16 -5.61
N ILE A 195 9.97 3.96 -4.69
CA ILE A 195 9.72 3.43 -3.33
C ILE A 195 9.43 4.57 -2.33
N ARG A 196 9.74 5.83 -2.67
CA ARG A 196 9.59 6.98 -1.79
C ARG A 196 8.34 7.79 -2.11
N MET A 197 7.81 8.42 -1.07
CA MET A 197 6.76 9.42 -1.16
C MET A 197 7.39 10.79 -0.86
N ALA A 198 6.87 11.83 -1.49
CA ALA A 198 7.35 13.19 -1.37
C ALA A 198 6.19 14.13 -1.03
N ALA A 199 6.44 15.02 -0.07
CA ALA A 199 5.56 16.16 0.19
C ALA A 199 5.75 17.18 -0.95
N ILE A 200 4.66 17.58 -1.60
CA ILE A 200 4.65 18.48 -2.75
C ILE A 200 4.04 19.83 -2.34
N PRO A 201 4.86 20.76 -1.80
CA PRO A 201 4.39 22.11 -1.51
C PRO A 201 4.13 22.89 -2.81
N GLY A 202 2.97 23.54 -2.91
CA GLY A 202 2.62 24.44 -4.03
C GLY A 202 1.54 23.90 -4.97
N SER A 203 1.53 24.37 -6.22
CA SER A 203 0.49 23.99 -7.20
C SER A 203 0.75 22.59 -7.76
N ASN A 204 -0.27 21.74 -7.68
CA ASN A 204 -0.27 20.37 -8.20
C ASN A 204 -0.29 20.40 -9.74
N LYS A 205 0.87 20.60 -10.37
CA LYS A 205 1.00 20.80 -11.83
C LYS A 205 0.50 19.62 -12.68
N HIS A 206 0.39 18.42 -12.08
CA HIS A 206 0.05 17.19 -12.79
C HIS A 206 -1.09 16.39 -12.14
N GLY A 207 -1.78 16.92 -11.13
CA GLY A 207 -2.90 16.25 -10.47
C GLY A 207 -2.54 15.01 -9.63
N GLN A 208 -1.28 14.55 -9.64
CA GLN A 208 -0.86 13.32 -8.97
C GLN A 208 -0.69 13.45 -7.45
N ALA A 209 -0.52 14.66 -6.91
CA ALA A 209 -0.37 14.85 -5.47
C ALA A 209 -1.74 14.83 -4.77
N ARG A 210 -1.84 14.03 -3.70
CA ARG A 210 -3.09 13.80 -2.98
C ARG A 210 -3.10 14.53 -1.65
N HIS A 211 -4.27 15.04 -1.27
CA HIS A 211 -4.44 15.76 -0.01
C HIS A 211 -3.99 14.89 1.18
N ALA A 212 -3.14 15.47 2.02
CA ALA A 212 -2.66 14.83 3.24
C ALA A 212 -2.63 15.85 4.38
N ALA A 213 -3.21 15.48 5.52
CA ALA A 213 -3.26 16.33 6.71
C ALA A 213 -3.10 15.52 8.01
N SER A 214 -2.21 16.03 8.87
CA SER A 214 -1.94 15.48 10.21
C SER A 214 -1.82 16.61 11.22
N ARG A 215 -2.41 16.45 12.40
CA ARG A 215 -2.11 17.30 13.56
C ARG A 215 -1.03 16.66 14.40
N TYR A 216 -0.18 17.48 15.00
CA TYR A 216 0.84 17.01 15.91
C TYR A 216 0.89 17.83 17.20
N LYS A 217 1.37 17.19 18.26
CA LYS A 217 1.66 17.82 19.54
C LYS A 217 2.93 17.21 20.13
N VAL A 218 3.90 18.04 20.46
CA VAL A 218 5.08 17.66 21.24
C VAL A 218 4.62 17.34 22.65
N ILE A 219 4.83 16.09 23.07
CA ILE A 219 4.52 15.58 24.41
C ILE A 219 5.68 15.89 25.35
N GLU A 220 6.91 15.62 24.90
CA GLU A 220 8.12 15.76 25.71
C GLU A 220 9.31 16.14 24.85
N ILE A 221 10.16 17.04 25.35
CA ILE A 221 11.47 17.36 24.77
C ILE A 221 12.51 16.45 25.42
N LEU A 222 13.24 15.71 24.60
CA LEU A 222 14.21 14.71 25.03
C LEU A 222 15.63 15.14 24.67
N ALA A 223 16.62 14.54 25.34
CA ALA A 223 18.04 14.72 25.05
C ALA A 223 18.46 16.21 24.92
N GLY A 224 17.95 17.08 25.79
CA GLY A 224 18.26 18.52 25.78
C GLY A 224 17.87 19.26 24.50
N GLY A 225 16.90 18.74 23.73
CA GLY A 225 16.49 19.29 22.44
C GLY A 225 17.01 18.52 21.22
N GLY A 226 17.76 17.44 21.43
CA GLY A 226 18.19 16.53 20.34
C GLY A 226 17.06 15.67 19.79
N SER A 227 15.96 15.50 20.51
CA SER A 227 14.79 14.72 20.09
C SER A 227 13.51 15.19 20.78
N ALA A 228 12.35 14.78 20.28
CA ALA A 228 11.06 14.98 20.94
C ALA A 228 10.16 13.75 20.81
N LEU A 229 9.37 13.48 21.85
CA LEU A 229 8.23 12.59 21.79
C LEU A 229 7.03 13.36 21.25
N VAL A 230 6.41 12.87 20.17
CA VAL A 230 5.36 13.60 19.44
C VAL A 230 4.14 12.70 19.24
N GLU A 231 2.97 13.23 19.61
CA GLU A 231 1.66 12.66 19.26
C GLU A 231 1.22 13.19 17.91
N TRP A 232 0.69 12.32 17.06
CA TRP A 232 0.13 12.62 15.75
C TRP A 232 -1.31 12.15 15.69
N ARG A 233 -2.20 13.00 15.16
CA ARG A 233 -3.58 12.64 14.85
C ARG A 233 -3.80 12.77 13.35
N LEU A 234 -4.09 11.64 12.71
CA LEU A 234 -4.23 11.60 11.25
C LEU A 234 -5.64 12.01 10.82
N GLU A 235 -5.73 13.04 9.97
CA GLU A 235 -6.98 13.43 9.33
C GLU A 235 -7.18 12.67 8.01
N THR A 236 -6.08 12.29 7.34
CA THR A 236 -6.05 11.47 6.11
C THR A 236 -5.13 10.26 6.31
N GLY A 237 -5.11 9.29 5.38
CA GLY A 237 -4.27 8.09 5.49
C GLY A 237 -3.47 7.78 4.23
N ARG A 238 -2.60 8.71 3.79
CA ARG A 238 -1.76 8.51 2.59
C ARG A 238 -0.56 7.60 2.90
N THR A 239 0.01 6.98 1.87
CA THR A 239 1.24 6.17 2.02
C THR A 239 2.39 7.02 2.57
N HIS A 240 3.08 6.56 3.62
CA HIS A 240 4.17 7.26 4.31
C HIS A 240 3.82 8.67 4.84
N GLN A 241 2.55 8.93 5.16
CA GLN A 241 2.11 10.16 5.83
C GLN A 241 2.51 10.16 7.31
#